data_AF-A0A1B1PKN7-F1
#
_entry.id   AF-A0A1B1PKN7-F1
#
_cell.length_a   1.000
_cell.length_b   1.000
_cell.length_c   1.000
_cell.angle_alpha   90.00
_cell.angle_beta   90.00
_cell.angle_gamma   90.00
#
_symmetry.space_group_name_H-M   'P 1'
#
loop_
_entity.id
_entity.type
_entity.pdbx_description
1 polymer ?
#
loop_
_entity_poly.entity_id
_entity_poly.type
_entity_poly.pdbx_seq_one_letter_code
_entity_poly.pdbx_strand_id
1 'polypeptide(L)' 'MSNVVNLNRFRKSKARAEKCAQADENAVRHGLSKAEKKLEESRSDKAARSLEGHRLDTPDGTPEGDGTPEGDETSRS' A
#
# COMPACT_ATOMS: atom_id res chain seq x y z
N MET A 1 1.38 -61.15 4.99
CA MET A 1 0.48 -59.98 4.97
C MET A 1 0.94 -59.07 3.85
N SER A 2 0.14 -58.86 2.80
CA SER A 2 0.52 -57.95 1.72
C SER A 2 0.18 -56.51 2.13
N ASN A 3 1.20 -55.65 2.19
CA ASN A 3 1.02 -54.22 2.43
C ASN A 3 0.54 -53.58 1.13
N VAL A 4 -0.77 -53.65 0.86
CA VAL A 4 -1.38 -52.97 -0.30
C VAL A 4 -1.30 -51.46 -0.07
N VAL A 5 -0.23 -50.85 -0.58
CA VAL A 5 -0.04 -49.40 -0.53
C VAL A 5 -1.01 -48.73 -1.48
N ASN A 6 -1.92 -47.93 -0.93
CA ASN A 6 -2.89 -47.18 -1.72
C ASN A 6 -2.17 -46.05 -2.50
N LEU A 7 -1.94 -46.28 -3.79
CA LEU A 7 -1.31 -45.33 -4.71
C LEU A 7 -2.07 -44.00 -4.81
N ASN A 8 -3.39 -43.98 -4.63
CA ASN A 8 -4.17 -42.75 -4.68
C ASN A 8 -3.84 -41.83 -3.50
N ARG A 9 -3.65 -42.40 -2.30
CA ARG A 9 -3.23 -41.64 -1.12
C ARG A 9 -1.84 -41.03 -1.34
N PHE A 10 -0.92 -41.81 -1.90
CA PHE A 10 0.43 -41.36 -2.22
C PHE A 10 0.46 -40.24 -3.28
N ARG A 11 -0.31 -40.38 -4.36
CA ARG A 11 -0.47 -39.33 -5.37
C ARG A 11 -1.04 -38.05 -4.76
N LYS A 12 -2.04 -38.18 -3.88
CA LYS A 12 -2.67 -37.04 -3.20
C LYS A 12 -1.68 -36.35 -2.25
N SER A 13 -0.87 -37.10 -1.51
CA SER A 13 0.17 -36.50 -0.64
C SER A 13 1.24 -35.79 -1.46
N LYS A 14 1.70 -36.38 -2.57
CA LYS A 14 2.66 -35.75 -3.49
C LYS A 14 2.12 -34.43 -4.06
N ALA A 15 0.88 -34.44 -4.55
CA ALA A 15 0.22 -33.24 -5.08
C ALA A 15 0.02 -32.14 -4.02
N ARG A 16 -0.19 -32.51 -2.74
CA ARG A 16 -0.24 -31.52 -1.66
C ARG A 16 1.13 -30.93 -1.36
N ALA A 17 2.17 -31.76 -1.31
CA ALA A 17 3.54 -31.32 -1.07
C ALA A 17 4.02 -30.36 -2.17
N GLU A 18 3.75 -30.68 -3.44
CA GLU A 18 4.07 -29.81 -4.58
C GLU A 18 3.37 -28.45 -4.50
N LYS A 19 2.09 -28.42 -4.10
CA LYS A 19 1.35 -27.17 -3.88
C LYS A 19 1.91 -26.33 -2.74
N CYS A 20 2.33 -26.96 -1.64
CA CYS A 20 2.96 -26.25 -0.52
C CYS A 20 4.30 -25.64 -0.96
N ALA A 21 5.17 -26.40 -1.64
CA ALA A 21 6.44 -25.88 -2.15
C ALA A 21 6.25 -24.68 -3.11
N GLN A 22 5.28 -24.76 -4.02
CA GLN A 22 4.94 -23.64 -4.90
C GLN A 22 4.42 -22.43 -4.11
N ALA A 23 3.64 -22.64 -3.05
CA ALA A 23 3.16 -21.57 -2.19
C ALA A 23 4.32 -20.89 -1.45
N ASP A 24 5.28 -21.66 -0.94
CA ASP A 24 6.48 -21.14 -0.26
C ASP A 24 7.35 -20.35 -1.23
N GLU A 25 7.60 -20.89 -2.44
CA GLU A 25 8.31 -20.14 -3.48
C GLU A 25 7.59 -18.85 -3.88
N ASN A 26 6.27 -18.89 -3.99
CA ASN A 26 5.48 -17.70 -4.29
C ASN A 26 5.50 -16.70 -3.12
N ALA A 27 5.52 -17.17 -1.87
CA ALA A 27 5.65 -16.32 -0.69
C ALA A 27 7.02 -15.62 -0.67
N VAL A 28 8.10 -16.35 -0.96
CA VAL A 28 9.45 -15.78 -1.08
C VAL A 28 9.54 -14.82 -2.27
N ARG A 29 9.05 -15.22 -3.45
CA ARG A 29 9.12 -14.41 -4.68
C ARG A 29 8.26 -13.16 -4.62
N HIS A 30 7.12 -13.22 -3.94
CA HIS A 30 6.17 -12.12 -3.94
C HIS A 30 6.16 -11.31 -2.66
N GLY A 31 6.75 -11.79 -1.55
CA GLY A 31 6.96 -11.10 -0.26
C GLY A 31 5.68 -10.66 0.47
N LEU A 32 4.64 -10.39 -0.29
CA LEU A 32 3.27 -10.07 0.03
C LEU A 32 2.42 -10.93 -0.90
N SER A 33 1.65 -11.84 -0.31
CA SER A 33 0.64 -12.60 -1.03
C SER A 33 -0.37 -11.65 -1.70
N LYS A 34 -1.07 -12.11 -2.75
CA LYS A 34 -2.13 -11.31 -3.40
C LYS A 34 -3.19 -10.82 -2.39
N ALA A 35 -3.47 -11.62 -1.36
CA ALA A 35 -4.39 -11.26 -0.30
C ALA A 35 -3.87 -10.10 0.55
N GLU A 36 -2.58 -10.11 0.93
CA GLU A 36 -1.94 -9.04 1.69
C GLU A 36 -1.81 -7.76 0.86
N LYS A 37 -1.44 -7.86 -0.42
CA LYS A 37 -1.42 -6.70 -1.33
C LYS A 37 -2.79 -6.01 -1.42
N LYS A 38 -3.86 -6.80 -1.60
CA LYS A 38 -5.23 -6.27 -1.65
C LYS A 38 -5.66 -5.64 -0.33
N LEU A 39 -5.23 -6.21 0.79
CA LEU A 39 -5.51 -5.68 2.12
C LEU A 39 -4.80 -4.34 2.30
N GLU A 40 -3.53 -4.25 1.91
CA GLU A 40 -2.73 -3.04 1.99
C GLU A 40 -3.26 -1.95 1.05
N GLU A 41 -3.63 -2.29 -0.18
CA GLU A 41 -4.28 -1.37 -1.13
C GLU A 41 -5.59 -0.82 -0.57
N SER A 42 -6.42 -1.68 0.06
CA SER A 42 -7.63 -1.21 0.72
C SER A 42 -7.35 -0.30 1.92
N ARG A 43 -6.23 -0.49 2.63
CA ARG A 43 -5.82 0.38 3.73
C ARG A 43 -5.30 1.72 3.20
N SER A 44 -4.47 1.71 2.16
CA SER A 44 -3.96 2.93 1.53
C SER A 44 -5.09 3.76 0.93
N ASP A 45 -6.08 3.13 0.30
CA ASP A 45 -7.24 3.82 -0.26
C ASP A 45 -8.10 4.48 0.81
N LYS A 46 -8.31 3.80 1.94
CA LYS A 46 -9.03 4.37 3.09
C LYS A 46 -8.26 5.55 3.67
N ALA A 47 -6.94 5.40 3.86
CA ALA A 47 -6.10 6.49 4.34
C ALA A 47 -6.12 7.69 3.39
N ALA A 48 -6.02 7.46 2.07
CA ALA A 48 -6.11 8.50 1.06
C ALA A 48 -7.46 9.22 1.09
N ARG A 49 -8.58 8.49 1.20
CA ARG A 49 -9.92 9.09 1.34
C ARG A 49 -10.08 9.88 2.64
N SER A 50 -9.54 9.38 3.75
CA SER A 50 -9.53 10.12 5.01
C SER A 50 -8.73 11.41 4.89
N LEU A 51 -7.56 11.38 4.27
CA LEU A 51 -6.75 12.57 4.01
C LEU A 51 -7.46 13.55 3.07
N GLU A 52 -8.14 13.05 2.03
CA GLU A 52 -8.91 13.86 1.11
C GLU A 52 -10.11 14.54 1.78
N GLY A 53 -10.86 13.83 2.64
CA GLY A 53 -11.95 14.43 3.42
C GLY A 53 -11.48 15.43 4.48
N HIS A 54 -10.20 15.37 4.87
CA HIS A 54 -9.56 16.35 5.75
C HIS A 54 -8.79 17.43 4.98
N ARG A 55 -8.77 17.36 3.64
CA ARG A 55 -8.27 18.43 2.80
C ARG A 55 -9.32 19.54 2.84
N LEU A 56 -9.16 20.48 3.76
CA LEU A 56 -9.81 21.78 3.60
C LEU A 56 -9.22 22.37 2.33
N ASP A 57 -10.08 22.66 1.35
CA ASP A 57 -9.74 23.54 0.24
C ASP A 57 -9.11 24.78 0.86
N THR A 58 -7.80 24.91 0.73
CA THR A 58 -7.11 26.12 1.17
C THR A 58 -7.71 27.21 0.31
N PRO A 59 -8.43 28.18 0.89
CA PRO A 59 -8.97 29.26 0.09
C PRO A 59 -7.78 29.94 -0.59
N ASP A 60 -7.95 30.06 -1.89
CA ASP A 60 -7.13 30.81 -2.83
C ASP A 60 -6.49 32.03 -2.14
N GLY A 61 -5.19 31.94 -1.91
CA GLY A 61 -4.40 32.91 -1.17
C GLY A 61 -3.26 33.42 -2.03
N THR A 62 -3.56 33.77 -3.27
CA THR A 62 -2.72 34.54 -4.18
C THR A 62 -2.17 35.77 -3.45
N PRO A 63 -0.85 35.88 -3.17
CA PRO A 63 -0.26 37.15 -2.77
C PRO A 63 0.07 37.96 -4.02
N GLU A 64 -0.95 38.33 -4.81
CA GLU A 64 -0.82 39.34 -5.85
C GLU A 64 -1.55 40.58 -5.33
N GLY A 65 -0.76 41.56 -4.92
CA GLY A 65 -1.19 42.77 -4.24
C GLY A 65 0.00 43.70 -4.10
N ASP A 66 0.47 44.14 -5.26
CA ASP A 66 1.09 45.43 -5.49
C ASP A 66 0.58 46.54 -4.54
N GLY A 67 1.43 46.89 -3.58
CA GLY A 67 1.20 48.00 -2.68
C GLY A 67 2.52 48.69 -2.39
N THR A 68 3.05 49.40 -3.37
CA THR A 68 3.96 50.51 -3.10
C THR A 68 3.11 51.71 -2.66
N PRO A 69 3.18 52.11 -1.39
CA PRO A 69 3.26 53.52 -1.04
C PRO A 69 4.71 53.77 -0.57
N GLU A 70 5.48 54.54 -1.32
CA GLU A 70 5.62 55.97 -1.08
C GLU A 70 5.98 56.26 0.39
N GLY A 71 7.27 56.58 0.57
CA GLY A 71 7.79 57.51 1.56
C GLY A 71 7.41 57.28 3.02
N ASP A 72 8.38 56.81 3.80
CA ASP A 72 8.57 57.41 5.12
C ASP A 72 10.06 57.70 5.34
N GLU A 73 10.38 58.98 5.20
CA GLU A 73 11.55 59.57 5.79
C GLU A 73 11.53 59.26 7.28
N THR A 74 12.66 58.85 7.84
CA THR A 74 13.25 59.36 9.10
C THR A 74 14.07 58.31 9.84
N SER A 75 15.31 58.70 10.13
CA SER A 75 16.04 58.38 11.35
C SER A 75 16.47 56.92 11.59
N ARG A 76 17.76 56.64 11.40
CA ARG A 76 18.71 56.60 12.54
C ARG A 76 20.15 56.29 12.10
N SER A 77 21.01 57.27 12.40
CA SER A 77 22.41 57.19 12.86
C SER A 77 23.45 56.51 12.00
#